data_AF-A0A2N3FDE4-F1
#
_entry.id   AF-A0A2N3FDE4-F1
#
_cell.length_a   1.000
_cell.length_b   1.000
_cell.length_c   1.000
_cell.angle_alpha   90.00
_cell.angle_beta   90.00
_cell.angle_gamma   90.00
#
_symmetry.space_group_name_H-M   'P 1'
#
loop_
_entity.id
_entity.type
_entity.pdbx_description
1 polymer ?
#
loop_
_entity_poly.entity_id
_entity_poly.type
_entity_poly.pdbx_seq_one_letter_code
_entity_poly.pdbx_strand_id
1 'polypeptide(L)'
;MSLSTPREQLRDLITSLAVVHGKVTLASGKEADYYVDLRRATLHHAAAPLIGHLLLDALEEAGFGPADIDAVGGLTLGADPVAGALLHAAASRGLELDAF
;
A
#
# COMPACT_ATOMS: atom_id res chain seq x y z
N MET A 1 16.53 22.42 3.33
CA MET A 1 15.25 21.73 3.12
C MET A 1 15.50 20.26 3.37
N SER A 2 14.92 19.66 4.41
CA SER A 2 14.95 18.19 4.52
C SER A 2 14.13 17.63 3.36
N LEU A 3 14.69 16.68 2.61
CA LEU A 3 13.93 15.94 1.62
C LEU A 3 12.91 15.07 2.38
N SER A 4 11.66 15.04 1.91
CA SER A 4 10.61 14.20 2.49
C SER A 4 10.96 12.73 2.29
N THR A 5 10.84 11.92 3.34
CA THR A 5 11.02 10.47 3.27
C THR A 5 9.93 9.81 2.40
N PRO A 6 10.18 8.62 1.83
CA PRO A 6 9.15 7.86 1.09
C PRO A 6 7.85 7.65 1.89
N ARG A 7 7.96 7.44 3.20
CA ARG A 7 6.82 7.31 4.12
C ARG A 7 6.00 8.59 4.21
N GLU A 8 6.66 9.75 4.29
CA GLU A 8 5.98 11.05 4.30
C GLU A 8 5.31 11.35 2.97
N GLN A 9 5.98 11.05 1.86
CA GLN A 9 5.41 11.19 0.51
C GLN A 9 4.15 10.32 0.35
N LEU A 10 4.20 9.07 0.79
CA LEU A 10 3.05 8.18 0.73
C LEU A 10 1.90 8.69 1.62
N ARG A 11 2.21 9.16 2.83
CA ARG A 11 1.21 9.77 3.72
C ARG A 11 0.49 10.93 3.02
N ASP A 12 1.24 11.83 2.40
CA ASP A 12 0.67 13.01 1.75
C ASP A 12 -0.20 12.64 0.53
N LEU A 13 0.21 11.60 -0.23
CA LEU A 13 -0.60 11.01 -1.30
C LEU A 13 -1.88 10.34 -0.77
N ILE A 14 -1.81 9.58 0.33
CA ILE A 14 -2.99 8.97 0.95
C ILE A 14 -3.97 10.05 1.42
N THR A 15 -3.47 11.10 2.08
CA THR A 15 -4.30 12.21 2.55
C THR A 15 -5.02 12.90 1.39
N SER A 16 -4.32 13.14 0.27
CA SER A 16 -4.92 13.83 -0.88
C SER A 16 -5.82 12.96 -1.76
N LEU A 17 -5.53 11.65 -1.88
CA LEU A 17 -6.23 10.77 -2.82
C LEU A 17 -7.33 9.94 -2.15
N ALA A 18 -7.09 9.43 -0.94
CA ALA A 18 -7.88 8.37 -0.34
C ALA A 18 -8.82 8.85 0.78
N VAL A 19 -8.57 10.02 1.38
CA VAL A 19 -9.46 10.57 2.41
C VAL A 19 -10.61 11.33 1.76
N VAL A 20 -11.81 10.77 1.84
CA VAL A 20 -13.04 11.36 1.31
C VAL A 20 -13.83 11.96 2.47
N HIS A 21 -13.90 13.28 2.52
CA HIS A 21 -14.69 13.99 3.54
C HIS A 21 -16.17 14.03 3.17
N GLY A 22 -17.02 13.86 4.18
CA GLY A 22 -18.47 13.86 4.04
C GLY A 22 -19.12 12.89 4.99
N LYS A 23 -20.40 13.10 5.28
CA LYS A 23 -21.16 12.21 6.15
C LYS A 23 -21.37 10.87 5.44
N VAL A 24 -20.83 9.80 6.02
CA VAL A 24 -20.94 8.43 5.49
C VAL A 24 -21.50 7.51 6.56
N THR A 25 -22.30 6.53 6.14
CA THR A 25 -22.67 5.39 6.99
C THR A 25 -21.74 4.24 6.67
N LEU A 26 -20.95 3.83 7.66
CA LEU A 26 -20.01 2.71 7.54
C LEU A 26 -20.75 1.38 7.47
N ALA A 27 -20.06 0.32 7.04
CA ALA A 27 -20.60 -1.04 7.03
C ALA A 27 -21.04 -1.53 8.42
N SER A 28 -20.54 -0.92 9.50
CA SER A 28 -20.97 -1.17 10.88
C SER A 28 -22.29 -0.48 11.26
N GLY A 29 -22.87 0.33 10.38
CA GLY A 29 -24.04 1.17 10.64
C GLY A 29 -23.72 2.49 11.36
N LYS A 30 -22.46 2.71 11.77
CA LYS A 30 -22.03 3.97 12.40
C LYS A 30 -21.89 5.08 11.36
N GLU A 31 -22.19 6.31 11.77
CA GLU A 31 -21.89 7.49 10.97
C GLU A 31 -20.44 7.95 11.21
N ALA A 32 -19.80 8.47 10.16
CA ALA A 32 -18.49 9.10 10.23
C ALA A 32 -18.45 10.33 9.32
N ASP A 33 -17.56 11.28 9.63
CA ASP A 33 -17.36 12.50 8.84
C ASP A 33 -16.38 12.31 7.67
N TYR A 34 -15.81 11.11 7.54
CA TYR A 34 -14.93 10.74 6.45
C TYR A 34 -14.93 9.23 6.18
N TYR A 35 -14.53 8.87 4.98
CA TYR A 35 -14.23 7.51 4.55
C TYR A 35 -12.82 7.46 3.95
N VAL A 36 -12.08 6.38 4.22
CA VAL A 36 -10.75 6.17 3.63
C VAL A 36 -10.85 5.08 2.57
N ASP A 37 -10.78 5.50 1.29
CA ASP A 37 -10.79 4.60 0.13
C ASP A 37 -9.36 4.39 -0.39
N LEU A 38 -8.62 3.45 0.24
CA LEU A 38 -7.24 3.19 -0.15
C LEU A 38 -7.07 2.62 -1.56
N ARG A 39 -8.13 2.14 -2.22
CA ARG A 39 -8.06 1.72 -3.63
C ARG A 39 -7.56 2.84 -4.53
N ARG A 40 -7.89 4.09 -4.18
CA ARG A 40 -7.42 5.29 -4.90
C ARG A 40 -5.91 5.47 -4.78
N ALA A 41 -5.33 5.16 -3.63
CA ALA A 41 -3.88 5.26 -3.42
C ALA A 41 -3.15 4.04 -4.00
N THR A 42 -3.66 2.82 -3.78
CA THR A 42 -3.01 1.59 -4.24
C THR A 42 -3.00 1.45 -5.77
N LEU A 43 -3.89 2.13 -6.49
CA LEU A 43 -3.92 2.20 -7.95
C LEU A 43 -3.30 3.50 -8.54
N HIS A 44 -2.75 4.37 -7.70
CA HIS A 44 -2.16 5.63 -8.17
C HIS A 44 -0.68 5.46 -8.53
N HIS A 45 -0.28 5.92 -9.72
CA HIS A 45 1.06 5.72 -10.27
C HIS A 45 2.21 6.17 -9.36
N ALA A 46 2.01 7.23 -8.55
CA ALA A 46 3.03 7.72 -7.61
C ALA A 46 3.00 7.01 -6.25
N ALA A 47 1.84 6.52 -5.82
CA ALA A 47 1.69 5.92 -4.49
C ALA A 47 1.96 4.42 -4.52
N ALA A 48 1.55 3.71 -5.58
CA ALA A 48 1.74 2.28 -5.70
C ALA A 48 3.22 1.84 -5.57
N PRO A 49 4.21 2.47 -6.23
CA PRO A 49 5.62 2.11 -6.04
C PRO A 49 6.10 2.33 -4.60
N LEU A 50 5.67 3.42 -3.96
CA LEU A 50 6.00 3.71 -2.56
C LEU A 50 5.43 2.65 -1.62
N ILE A 51 4.19 2.23 -1.85
CA ILE A 51 3.53 1.16 -1.09
C ILE A 51 4.33 -0.14 -1.22
N GLY A 52 4.69 -0.54 -2.44
CA GLY A 52 5.46 -1.76 -2.68
C GLY A 52 6.80 -1.76 -1.95
N HIS A 53 7.58 -0.70 -2.09
CA HIS A 53 8.89 -0.59 -1.43
C HIS A 53 8.79 -0.54 0.08
N LEU A 54 7.89 0.27 0.64
CA LEU A 54 7.74 0.39 2.09
C LEU A 54 7.22 -0.89 2.74
N LEU A 55 6.37 -1.65 2.05
CA LEU A 55 5.92 -2.95 2.53
C LEU A 55 7.03 -4.01 2.44
N LEU A 56 7.85 -3.98 1.39
CA LEU A 56 9.00 -4.87 1.29
C LEU A 56 10.01 -4.61 2.42
N ASP A 57 10.30 -3.34 2.71
CA ASP A 57 11.16 -2.94 3.83
C ASP A 57 10.55 -3.41 5.17
N ALA A 58 9.24 -3.25 5.35
CA ALA A 58 8.55 -3.67 6.56
C ALA A 58 8.53 -5.21 6.74
N LEU A 59 8.47 -5.98 5.64
CA LEU A 59 8.57 -7.43 5.68
C LEU A 59 9.97 -7.89 6.10
N GLU A 60 11.02 -7.28 5.55
CA GLU A 60 12.40 -7.55 5.93
C GLU A 60 12.65 -7.20 7.40
N GLU A 61 12.19 -6.04 7.87
CA GLU A 61 12.26 -5.64 9.29
C GLU A 61 11.51 -6.62 10.22
N ALA A 62 10.45 -7.26 9.73
CA ALA A 62 9.68 -8.25 10.46
C ALA A 62 10.28 -9.68 10.40
N GLY A 63 11.40 -9.88 9.70
CA GLY A 63 12.04 -11.18 9.53
C GLY A 63 11.41 -12.08 8.46
N PHE A 64 10.63 -11.50 7.54
CA PHE A 64 10.05 -12.15 6.38
C PHE A 64 10.66 -11.57 5.11
N GLY A 65 11.98 -11.60 5.00
CA GLY A 65 12.65 -11.07 3.84
C GLY A 65 12.17 -11.77 2.56
N PRO A 66 12.23 -11.12 1.39
CA PRO A 66 11.85 -11.73 0.12
C PRO A 66 12.68 -12.97 -0.26
N ALA A 67 13.80 -13.25 0.42
CA ALA A 67 14.51 -14.52 0.29
C ALA A 67 13.89 -15.67 1.12
N ASP A 68 13.00 -15.35 2.05
CA ASP A 68 12.36 -16.29 2.99
C ASP A 68 10.90 -16.59 2.61
N ILE A 69 10.34 -15.88 1.62
CA ILE A 69 8.96 -16.03 1.16
C ILE A 69 8.90 -16.16 -0.36
N ASP A 70 8.10 -17.11 -0.84
CA ASP A 70 7.95 -17.34 -2.29
C ASP A 70 6.91 -16.39 -2.92
N ALA A 71 5.88 -16.01 -2.15
CA ALA A 71 4.78 -15.21 -2.67
C ALA A 71 4.03 -14.42 -1.59
N VAL A 72 3.36 -13.35 -2.01
CA VAL A 72 2.44 -12.55 -1.18
C VAL A 72 1.03 -12.58 -1.74
N GLY A 73 0.04 -12.62 -0.86
CA GLY A 73 -1.36 -12.64 -1.27
C GLY A 73 -2.27 -12.04 -0.21
N GLY A 74 -3.53 -11.85 -0.56
CA GLY A 74 -4.53 -11.32 0.36
C GLY A 74 -5.94 -11.42 -0.18
N LEU A 75 -6.90 -10.91 0.60
CA LEU A 75 -8.31 -10.93 0.18
C LEU A 75 -8.54 -9.97 -1.00
N THR A 76 -8.94 -10.53 -2.15
CA THR A 76 -9.46 -9.76 -3.28
C THR A 76 -10.70 -8.95 -2.85
N LEU A 77 -10.98 -7.76 -3.36
CA LEU A 77 -10.35 -6.95 -4.42
C LEU A 77 -9.35 -5.90 -3.89
N GLY A 78 -9.23 -5.81 -2.56
CA GLY A 78 -8.47 -4.73 -1.91
C GLY A 78 -6.97 -5.02 -1.82
N ALA A 79 -6.61 -6.30 -1.67
CA ALA A 79 -5.21 -6.72 -1.56
C ALA A 79 -4.51 -6.82 -2.92
N ASP A 80 -5.23 -7.11 -4.00
CA ASP A 80 -4.68 -7.32 -5.35
C ASP A 80 -3.73 -6.19 -5.80
N PRO A 81 -4.10 -4.89 -5.73
CA PRO A 81 -3.17 -3.82 -6.10
C PRO A 81 -2.00 -3.65 -5.13
N VAL A 82 -2.14 -4.10 -3.88
CA VAL A 82 -1.05 -4.07 -2.89
C VAL A 82 -0.03 -5.17 -3.19
N ALA A 83 -0.50 -6.39 -3.44
CA ALA A 83 0.34 -7.51 -3.85
C ALA A 83 1.04 -7.22 -5.19
N GLY A 84 0.33 -6.62 -6.15
CA GLY A 84 0.90 -6.10 -7.39
C GLY A 84 1.99 -5.04 -7.18
N ALA A 85 1.81 -4.13 -6.21
CA ALA A 85 2.85 -3.15 -5.89
C ALA A 85 4.10 -3.81 -5.29
N LEU A 86 3.93 -4.79 -4.40
CA LEU A 86 5.03 -5.54 -3.77
C LEU A 86 5.84 -6.35 -4.79
N LEU A 87 5.19 -7.14 -5.65
CA LEU A 87 5.91 -7.94 -6.65
C LEU A 87 6.73 -7.06 -7.59
N HIS A 88 6.20 -5.91 -8.00
CA HIS A 88 6.93 -4.97 -8.86
C HIS A 88 8.08 -4.29 -8.11
N ALA A 89 7.89 -3.94 -6.84
CA ALA A 89 8.95 -3.42 -6.01
C ALA A 89 10.08 -4.44 -5.79
N ALA A 90 9.75 -5.70 -5.53
CA ALA A 90 10.72 -6.79 -5.42
C ALA A 90 11.50 -6.99 -6.74
N ALA A 91 10.79 -7.11 -7.87
CA ALA A 91 11.40 -7.25 -9.19
C ALA A 91 12.36 -6.09 -9.51
N SER A 92 12.00 -4.84 -9.15
CA SER A 92 12.87 -3.67 -9.36
C SER A 92 14.16 -3.69 -8.53
N ARG A 93 14.20 -4.48 -7.44
CA ARG A 93 15.38 -4.71 -6.60
C ARG A 93 16.13 -6.01 -6.98
N GLY A 94 15.71 -6.70 -8.03
CA GLY A 94 16.30 -7.97 -8.46
C GLY A 94 15.93 -9.14 -7.55
N LEU A 95 14.81 -9.04 -6.83
CA LEU A 95 14.30 -10.06 -5.93
C LEU A 95 13.14 -10.80 -6.60
N GLU A 96 13.07 -12.10 -6.37
CA GLU A 96 11.97 -12.95 -6.83
C GLU A 96 10.89 -12.97 -5.75
N LEU A 97 9.69 -12.50 -6.10
CA LEU A 97 8.53 -12.53 -5.23
C LEU A 97 7.26 -12.54 -6.07
N ASP A 98 6.51 -13.63 -6.02
CA ASP A 98 5.24 -13.76 -6.74
C ASP A 98 4.08 -13.15 -5.95
N ALA A 99 2.95 -12.92 -6.64
CA ALA A 99 1.69 -12.55 -6.00
C ALA A 99 0.55 -13.48 -6.42
N PHE A 100 -0.39 -13.74 -5.50
CA PHE A 100 -1.54 -14.61 -5.72
C PHE A 100 -2.83 -14.13 -5.03
#